data_AF-A0A442G8Z8-F1
#
_entry.id   AF-A0A442G8Z8-F1
#
_cell.length_a   1.000
_cell.length_b   1.000
_cell.length_c   1.000
_cell.angle_alpha   90.00
_cell.angle_beta   90.00
_cell.angle_gamma   90.00
#
_symmetry.space_group_name_H-M   'P 1'
#
loop_
_entity.id
_entity.type
_entity.pdbx_description
1 polymer ?
#
loop_
_entity_poly.entity_id
_entity_poly.type
_entity_poly.pdbx_seq_one_letter_code
_entity_poly.pdbx_strand_id
1 'polypeptide(L)'
;DASSYTYWSVFLICLLFAGLFQWIGVSLIPLMKGGGNYAVDWGKIALVRPEVISVPETVVFTGLAYLYMCLVFYLFFAGLILLY
;
A
#
# COMPACT_ATOMS: atom_id res chain seq x y z
N ASP A 1 10.19 4.03 -29.10
CA ASP A 1 9.59 4.31 -27.77
C ASP A 1 9.00 3.10 -27.03
N ALA A 2 9.39 1.85 -27.32
CA ALA A 2 8.85 0.67 -26.61
C ALA A 2 9.18 0.67 -25.10
N SER A 3 10.39 1.12 -24.73
CA SER A 3 10.83 1.21 -23.33
C SER A 3 9.98 2.17 -22.49
N SER A 4 9.53 3.29 -23.06
CA SER A 4 8.65 4.25 -22.38
C SER A 4 7.31 3.62 -21.99
N TYR A 5 6.71 2.83 -22.89
CA TYR A 5 5.47 2.10 -22.59
C TYR A 5 5.66 1.09 -21.46
N THR A 6 6.79 0.36 -21.44
CA THR A 6 7.09 -0.60 -20.37
C THR A 6 7.22 0.08 -19.01
N TYR A 7 7.92 1.22 -18.92
CA TYR A 7 8.01 1.99 -17.67
C TYR A 7 6.63 2.45 -17.17
N TRP A 8 5.80 2.98 -18.05
CA TRP A 8 4.44 3.40 -17.70
C TRP A 8 3.55 2.22 -17.27
N SER A 9 3.64 1.07 -17.96
CA SER A 9 2.90 -0.12 -17.57
C SER A 9 3.29 -0.61 -16.18
N VAL A 10 4.59 -0.70 -15.88
CA VAL A 10 5.06 -1.12 -14.56
C VAL A 10 4.67 -0.12 -13.48
N PHE A 11 4.77 1.18 -13.76
CA PHE A 11 4.33 2.23 -12.83
C PHE A 11 2.85 2.04 -12.46
N LEU A 12 1.98 1.88 -13.45
CA LEU A 12 0.55 1.68 -13.23
C LEU A 12 0.25 0.39 -12.46
N ILE A 13 0.95 -0.70 -12.77
CA ILE A 13 0.79 -1.97 -12.06
C ILE A 13 1.21 -1.81 -10.58
N CYS A 14 2.36 -1.21 -10.32
CA CYS A 14 2.83 -0.98 -8.95
C CYS A 14 1.86 -0.08 -8.18
N LEU A 15 1.42 1.03 -8.77
CA LEU A 15 0.51 1.97 -8.10
C LEU A 15 -0.86 1.33 -7.81
N LEU A 16 -1.45 0.66 -8.79
CA LEU A 16 -2.81 0.11 -8.68
C LEU A 16 -2.87 -1.17 -7.85
N PHE A 17 -2.03 -2.15 -8.16
CA PHE A 17 -2.08 -3.44 -7.46
C PHE A 17 -1.32 -3.37 -6.15
N ALA A 18 -0.05 -2.98 -6.19
CA ALA A 18 0.80 -3.03 -5.00
C ALA A 18 0.46 -1.93 -3.99
N GLY A 19 0.09 -0.73 -4.47
CA GLY A 19 -0.37 0.37 -3.64
C GLY A 19 -1.86 0.26 -3.31
N LEU A 20 -2.71 0.62 -4.27
CA LEU A 20 -4.12 0.93 -4.02
C LEU A 20 -4.94 -0.31 -3.59
N PHE A 21 -4.95 -1.38 -4.38
CA PHE A 21 -5.79 -2.55 -4.11
C PHE A 21 -5.34 -3.31 -2.86
N GLN A 22 -4.02 -3.48 -2.67
CA GLN A 22 -3.52 -4.10 -1.44
C GLN A 22 -3.82 -3.25 -0.21
N TRP A 23 -3.65 -1.93 -0.26
CA TRP A 23 -3.99 -1.06 0.86
C TRP A 23 -5.48 -1.14 1.21
N ILE A 24 -6.35 -1.09 0.19
CA ILE A 24 -7.80 -1.18 0.39
C ILE A 24 -8.17 -2.51 1.07
N GLY A 25 -7.69 -3.64 0.54
CA GLY A 25 -8.04 -4.97 1.03
C GLY A 25 -7.46 -5.30 2.40
N VAL A 26 -6.19 -4.94 2.64
CA VAL A 26 -5.43 -5.38 3.82
C VAL A 26 -5.54 -4.40 4.98
N SER A 27 -5.74 -3.11 4.71
CA SER A 27 -5.74 -2.05 5.74
C SER A 27 -7.08 -1.32 5.82
N LEU A 28 -7.55 -0.69 4.73
CA LEU A 28 -8.70 0.20 4.77
C LEU A 28 -10.01 -0.53 5.14
N ILE A 29 -10.32 -1.64 4.47
CA ILE A 29 -11.55 -2.40 4.74
C ILE A 29 -11.58 -2.92 6.20
N PRO A 30 -10.52 -3.55 6.73
CA PRO A 30 -10.47 -3.95 8.14
C PRO A 30 -10.67 -2.79 9.12
N LEU A 31 -10.01 -1.65 8.87
CA LEU A 31 -10.10 -0.46 9.72
C LEU A 31 -11.52 0.15 9.72
N MET A 32 -12.19 0.14 8.57
CA MET A 32 -13.54 0.71 8.44
C MET A 32 -14.64 -0.19 8.99
N LYS A 33 -14.54 -1.51 8.77
CA LYS A 33 -15.59 -2.45 9.20
C LYS A 33 -15.52 -2.77 10.69
N GLY A 34 -14.30 -2.80 11.25
CA GLY A 34 -14.07 -3.23 12.63
C GLY A 34 -14.49 -4.70 12.89
N GLY A 35 -13.96 -5.32 13.94
CA GLY A 35 -14.54 -6.55 14.49
C GLY A 35 -14.51 -7.81 13.62
N GLY A 36 -13.33 -8.21 13.13
CA GLY A 36 -13.09 -9.54 12.54
C GLY A 36 -11.87 -10.22 13.16
N ASN A 37 -11.66 -11.50 12.88
CA ASN A 37 -10.50 -12.28 13.33
C ASN A 37 -9.24 -11.92 12.51
N TYR A 38 -8.96 -10.63 12.41
CA TYR A 38 -7.79 -10.09 11.69
C TYR A 38 -6.56 -10.22 12.57
N ALA A 39 -5.43 -10.62 11.99
CA ALA A 39 -4.15 -10.55 12.70
C ALA A 39 -3.89 -9.10 13.11
N VAL A 40 -3.66 -8.88 14.41
CA VAL A 40 -3.35 -7.56 14.94
C VAL A 40 -1.95 -7.20 14.47
N ASP A 41 -1.88 -6.16 13.63
CA ASP A 41 -0.65 -5.57 13.14
C ASP A 41 -0.67 -4.05 13.39
N TRP A 42 0.44 -3.38 13.08
CA TRP A 42 0.56 -1.93 13.22
C TRP A 42 -0.48 -1.14 12.42
N GLY A 43 -1.00 -1.70 11.33
CA GLY A 43 -2.05 -1.10 10.52
C GLY A 43 -3.47 -1.30 11.08
N LYS A 44 -3.63 -2.03 12.18
CA LYS A 44 -4.92 -2.29 12.84
C LYS A 44 -4.89 -1.96 14.33
N ILE A 45 -3.81 -1.35 14.81
CA ILE A 45 -3.61 -1.06 16.23
C ILE A 45 -4.70 -0.15 16.81
N ALA A 46 -5.26 0.77 16.01
CA ALA A 46 -6.39 1.61 16.40
C ALA A 46 -7.65 0.82 16.79
N LEU A 47 -7.83 -0.41 16.31
CA LEU A 47 -8.97 -1.26 16.66
C LEU A 47 -8.84 -1.88 18.07
N VAL A 48 -7.61 -2.02 18.57
CA VAL A 48 -7.31 -2.66 19.86
C VAL A 48 -6.91 -1.62 20.91
N ARG A 49 -6.26 -0.53 20.49
CA ARG A 49 -5.68 0.52 21.32
C ARG A 49 -6.03 1.91 20.76
N PRO A 50 -7.33 2.28 20.69
CA PRO A 50 -7.77 3.55 20.12
C PRO A 50 -7.24 4.78 20.87
N GLU A 51 -6.76 4.62 22.10
CA GLU A 51 -6.16 5.68 22.91
C GLU A 51 -4.74 6.08 22.45
N VAL A 52 -4.07 5.26 21.62
CA VAL A 52 -2.72 5.57 21.10
C VAL A 52 -2.81 6.28 19.75
N ILE A 53 -3.71 5.83 18.88
CA ILE A 53 -3.86 6.36 17.53
C ILE A 53 -5.29 6.12 17.04
N SER A 54 -5.87 7.12 16.39
CA SER A 54 -7.23 7.03 15.86
C SER A 54 -7.28 6.22 14.55
N VAL A 55 -8.47 5.75 14.20
CA VAL A 55 -8.70 5.03 12.93
C VAL A 55 -8.33 5.88 11.71
N PRO A 56 -8.76 7.17 11.59
CA PRO A 56 -8.36 8.00 10.45
C PRO A 56 -6.84 8.18 10.34
N GLU A 57 -6.14 8.37 11.46
CA GLU A 57 -4.68 8.47 11.47
C GLU A 57 -4.00 7.18 11.00
N THR A 58 -4.51 6.03 11.44
CA THR A 58 -3.99 4.72 11.00
C THR A 58 -4.26 4.48 9.51
N VAL A 59 -5.41 4.93 9.00
CA VAL A 59 -5.74 4.88 7.56
C VAL A 59 -4.73 5.70 6.75
N VAL A 60 -4.45 6.94 7.17
CA VAL A 60 -3.48 7.81 6.49
C VAL A 60 -2.07 7.22 6.58
N PHE A 61 -1.64 6.78 7.76
CA PHE A 61 -0.33 6.18 7.97
C PHE A 61 -0.10 4.95 7.09
N THR A 62 -1.06 4.01 7.09
CA THR A 62 -0.97 2.82 6.23
C THR A 62 -1.02 3.20 4.75
N GLY A 63 -1.83 4.19 4.36
CA GLY A 63 -1.85 4.68 2.98
C GLY A 63 -0.50 5.20 2.51
N LEU A 64 0.19 5.99 3.36
CA LEU A 64 1.55 6.47 3.07
C LEU A 64 2.57 5.32 3.02
N ALA A 65 2.45 4.32 3.90
CA ALA A 65 3.32 3.14 3.87
C ALA A 65 3.17 2.34 2.56
N TYR A 66 1.94 2.13 2.10
CA TYR A 66 1.67 1.45 0.82
C TYR A 66 2.12 2.28 -0.39
N LEU A 67 1.97 3.61 -0.35
CA LEU A 67 2.51 4.50 -1.38
C LEU A 67 4.04 4.42 -1.45
N TYR A 68 4.73 4.44 -0.30
CA TYR A 68 6.17 4.25 -0.24
C TYR A 68 6.58 2.89 -0.83
N MET A 69 5.90 1.81 -0.42
CA MET A 69 6.16 0.48 -0.94
C MET A 69 6.01 0.41 -2.47
N CYS A 70 4.94 0.98 -3.02
CA CYS A 70 4.70 0.93 -4.47
C CYS A 70 5.74 1.75 -5.25
N LEU A 71 6.20 2.88 -4.71
CA LEU A 71 7.27 3.68 -5.32
C LEU A 71 8.60 2.93 -5.31
N VAL A 72 8.96 2.27 -4.21
CA VAL A 72 10.19 1.47 -4.11
C VAL A 72 10.14 0.28 -5.08
N PHE A 73 9.00 -0.41 -5.18
CA PHE A 73 8.81 -1.49 -6.15
C PHE A 73 8.94 -0.99 -7.58
N TYR A 74 8.32 0.14 -7.90
CA TYR A 74 8.46 0.75 -9.22
C TYR A 74 9.92 1.06 -9.54
N LEU A 75 10.66 1.71 -8.62
CA LEU A 75 12.08 2.02 -8.82
C LEU A 75 12.93 0.76 -9.02
N PHE A 76 12.65 -0.31 -8.28
CA PHE A 76 13.31 -1.59 -8.45
C PHE A 76 13.10 -2.17 -9.86
N PHE A 77 11.84 -2.27 -10.31
CA PHE A 77 11.54 -2.79 -11.65
C PHE A 77 12.01 -1.86 -12.77
N ALA A 78 11.93 -0.55 -12.57
CA ALA A 78 12.48 0.42 -13.51
C ALA A 78 14.00 0.25 -13.64
N GLY A 79 14.70 0.00 -12.52
CA GLY A 79 16.12 -0.34 -12.53
C GLY A 79 16.41 -1.63 -13.32
N LEU A 80 15.57 -2.65 -13.19
CA LEU A 80 15.70 -3.87 -13.99
C LEU A 80 15.48 -3.63 -15.50
N ILE A 81 14.46 -2.86 -15.88
CA ILE A 81 14.20 -2.48 -17.29
C ILE A 81 15.34 -1.65 -17.88
N LEU A 82 16.01 -0.84 -17.05
CA LEU A 82 17.15 -0.05 -17.50
C LEU A 82 18.39 -0.92 -17.75
N LEU A 83 18.59 -1.96 -16.94
CA LEU A 83 19.77 -2.83 -16.98
C LEU A 83 19.66 -3.98 -17.98
N TYR A 84 18.45 -4.44 -18.28
CA TYR A 84 18.16 -5.64 -19.09
C TYR A 84 17.14 -5.32 -20.19
#